data_AF-A0A258CHI6-F1
#
_entry.id   AF-A0A258CHI6-F1
#
_cell.length_a   1.000
_cell.length_b   1.000
_cell.length_c   1.000
_cell.angle_alpha   90.00
_cell.angle_beta   90.00
_cell.angle_gamma   90.00
#
_symmetry.space_group_name_H-M   'P 1'
#
loop_
_entity.id
_entity.type
_entity.pdbx_description
1 polymer ?
#
loop_
_entity_poly.entity_id
_entity_poly.type
_entity_poly.pdbx_seq_one_letter_code
_entity_poly.pdbx_strand_id
1 'polypeptide(L)'
;MKLTVKLRVVGGFSIITLLLLFIGLTAYTQLSSISESTAEVNTISIPALENSALMKSEFVLMSKSSLQAFNAQEQSQITALRQQFNTEQQAYQTAASQLNTAVQQQQTLAGAAQQVNLAYDAFIPLSNQLFEQLEQNLRSQNEIDDKLSELEMTADDMAALLLDFTDISNVRNRFPQAYQAATQMETGINSLLSVVVDLNRTTNDSTATTISNDIAFRLQDLATQLA
;
A
#
# COMPACT_ATOMS: atom_id res chain seq x y z
N MET A 1 64.39 -39.18 -58.37
CA MET A 1 64.82 -37.77 -58.56
C MET A 1 65.00 -37.13 -57.19
N LYS A 2 66.16 -36.52 -56.90
CA LYS A 2 66.42 -35.87 -55.61
C LYS A 2 65.71 -34.51 -55.59
N LEU A 3 64.69 -34.34 -54.75
CA LEU A 3 64.13 -33.02 -54.46
C LEU A 3 65.26 -32.08 -54.03
N THR A 4 65.49 -31.03 -54.82
CA THR A 4 66.47 -29.97 -54.54
C THR A 4 66.14 -29.34 -53.19
N VAL A 5 67.16 -28.98 -52.41
CA VAL A 5 67.01 -28.44 -51.04
C VAL A 5 65.98 -27.30 -50.99
N LYS A 6 65.98 -26.41 -51.99
CA LYS A 6 65.00 -25.32 -52.13
C LYS A 6 63.53 -25.79 -52.12
N LEU A 7 63.20 -26.89 -52.80
CA LEU A 7 61.82 -27.35 -52.94
C LEU A 7 61.27 -27.97 -51.65
N ARG A 8 62.13 -28.59 -50.84
CA ARG A 8 61.76 -29.10 -49.50
C ARG A 8 61.50 -27.97 -48.51
N VAL A 9 62.32 -26.91 -48.58
CA VAL A 9 62.18 -25.72 -47.73
C VAL A 9 60.90 -24.96 -48.08
N VAL A 10 60.62 -24.73 -49.37
CA VAL A 10 59.38 -24.04 -49.82
C VAL A 10 58.13 -24.88 -49.52
N GLY A 11 58.19 -26.20 -49.70
CA GLY A 11 57.08 -27.10 -49.36
C GLY A 11 56.77 -27.12 -47.85
N GLY A 12 57.80 -27.20 -47.01
CA GLY A 12 57.65 -27.14 -45.56
C GLY A 12 57.08 -25.80 -45.10
N PHE A 13 57.59 -24.68 -45.64
CA PHE A 13 57.07 -23.36 -45.33
C PHE A 13 55.59 -23.21 -45.74
N SER A 14 55.23 -23.66 -46.94
CA SER A 14 53.84 -23.59 -47.43
C SER A 14 52.86 -24.35 -46.54
N ILE A 15 53.24 -25.56 -46.10
CA ILE A 15 52.43 -26.37 -45.18
C ILE A 15 52.28 -25.68 -43.83
N ILE A 16 53.36 -25.14 -43.27
CA ILE A 16 53.34 -24.43 -41.98
C ILE A 16 52.44 -23.18 -42.06
N THR A 17 52.53 -22.40 -43.15
CA THR A 17 51.67 -21.23 -43.36
C THR A 17 50.20 -21.61 -43.46
N LEU A 18 49.87 -22.71 -44.14
CA LEU A 18 48.50 -23.19 -44.28
C LEU A 18 47.93 -23.69 -42.94
N LEU A 19 48.76 -24.37 -42.14
CA LEU A 19 48.43 -24.77 -40.77
C LEU A 19 48.17 -23.56 -39.87
N LEU A 20 49.02 -22.52 -39.94
CA LEU A 20 48.84 -21.28 -39.19
C LEU A 20 47.55 -20.55 -39.59
N LEU A 21 47.23 -20.51 -40.88
CA LEU A 21 46.01 -19.88 -41.38
C LEU A 21 44.76 -20.61 -40.87
N PHE A 22 44.78 -21.94 -40.87
CA PHE A 22 43.67 -22.74 -40.35
C PHE A 22 43.47 -22.51 -38.84
N ILE A 23 44.56 -22.54 -38.06
CA ILE A 23 44.53 -22.26 -36.62
C ILE A 23 43.98 -20.84 -36.36
N GLY A 24 44.46 -19.85 -37.12
CA GLY A 24 43.99 -18.47 -37.03
C GLY A 24 42.49 -18.32 -37.31
N LEU A 25 41.97 -19.04 -38.30
CA LEU A 25 40.54 -19.04 -38.64
C LEU A 25 39.70 -19.62 -37.48
N THR A 26 40.10 -20.77 -36.94
CA THR A 26 39.42 -21.38 -35.78
C THR A 26 39.56 -20.53 -34.51
N ALA A 27 40.70 -19.86 -34.31
CA ALA A 27 40.89 -18.96 -33.18
C ALA A 27 39.98 -17.73 -33.29
N TYR A 28 39.80 -17.19 -34.51
CA TYR A 28 38.89 -16.08 -34.77
C TYR A 28 37.42 -16.45 -34.49
N THR A 29 36.95 -17.61 -34.94
CA THR A 29 35.56 -18.04 -34.68
C THR A 29 35.31 -18.25 -33.19
N GLN A 30 36.27 -18.85 -32.47
CA GLN A 30 36.16 -19.03 -31.03
C GLN A 30 36.19 -17.68 -30.29
N LEU A 31 37.09 -16.77 -30.68
CA LEU A 31 37.17 -15.44 -30.08
C LEU A 31 35.89 -14.62 -30.35
N SER A 32 35.30 -14.74 -31.54
CA SER A 32 34.01 -14.12 -31.88
C SER A 32 32.88 -14.65 -31.01
N SER A 33 32.79 -15.97 -30.80
CA SER A 33 31.77 -16.57 -29.92
C SER A 33 31.94 -16.16 -28.45
N ILE A 34 33.18 -15.98 -27.98
CA ILE A 34 33.48 -15.48 -26.64
C ILE A 34 33.13 -13.99 -26.54
N SER A 35 33.41 -13.20 -27.58
CA SER A 35 33.02 -11.79 -27.64
C SER A 35 31.50 -11.62 -27.58
N GLU A 36 30.75 -12.48 -28.27
CA GLU A 36 29.28 -12.49 -28.25
C GLU A 36 28.73 -12.91 -26.89
N SER A 37 29.28 -13.97 -26.28
CA SER A 37 28.91 -14.41 -24.92
C SER A 37 29.25 -13.37 -23.84
N THR A 38 30.39 -12.68 -23.98
CA THR A 38 30.79 -11.60 -23.06
C THR A 38 29.92 -10.36 -23.25
N ALA A 39 29.52 -10.06 -24.49
CA ALA A 39 28.57 -9.01 -24.79
C ALA A 39 27.20 -9.33 -24.18
N GLU A 40 26.70 -10.56 -24.29
CA GLU A 40 25.42 -11.01 -23.71
C GLU A 40 25.38 -10.86 -22.18
N VAL A 41 26.45 -11.21 -21.46
CA VAL A 41 26.52 -11.01 -20.01
C VAL A 41 26.40 -9.52 -19.65
N ASN A 42 27.07 -8.67 -20.41
CA ASN A 42 27.18 -7.24 -20.10
C ASN A 42 25.95 -6.44 -20.54
N THR A 43 25.24 -6.88 -21.59
CA THR A 43 24.08 -6.17 -22.13
C THR A 43 22.74 -6.73 -21.64
N ILE A 44 22.70 -7.97 -21.15
CA ILE A 44 21.45 -8.63 -20.73
C ILE A 44 21.54 -9.10 -19.27
N SER A 45 22.49 -9.98 -18.94
CA SER A 45 22.50 -10.67 -17.64
C SER A 45 22.73 -9.74 -16.45
N ILE A 46 23.70 -8.82 -16.53
CA ILE A 46 23.96 -7.86 -15.45
C ILE A 46 22.79 -6.88 -15.27
N PRO A 47 22.31 -6.18 -16.32
CA PRO A 47 21.15 -5.30 -16.19
C PRO A 47 19.90 -6.03 -15.70
N ALA A 48 19.66 -7.26 -16.15
CA ALA A 48 18.51 -8.04 -15.70
C ALA A 48 18.61 -8.43 -14.23
N LEU A 49 19.79 -8.84 -13.76
CA LEU A 49 20.02 -9.17 -12.35
C LEU A 49 19.86 -7.93 -11.45
N GLU A 50 20.48 -6.82 -11.81
CA GLU A 50 20.43 -5.59 -11.03
C GLU A 50 18.99 -5.05 -10.93
N ASN A 51 18.30 -4.94 -12.06
CA ASN A 51 16.93 -4.43 -12.07
C ASN A 51 15.94 -5.37 -11.40
N SER A 52 16.09 -6.70 -11.55
CA SER A 52 15.23 -7.64 -10.83
C SER A 52 15.48 -7.63 -9.31
N ALA A 53 16.72 -7.42 -8.87
CA ALA A 53 17.05 -7.24 -7.46
C ALA A 53 16.45 -5.94 -6.90
N LEU A 54 16.54 -4.84 -7.65
CA LEU A 54 15.88 -3.57 -7.29
C LEU A 54 14.37 -3.74 -7.21
N MET A 55 13.73 -4.32 -8.23
CA MET A 55 12.29 -4.61 -8.22
C MET A 55 11.89 -5.42 -6.98
N LYS A 56 12.64 -6.46 -6.63
CA LYS A 56 12.38 -7.26 -5.43
C LYS A 56 12.51 -6.43 -4.15
N SER A 57 13.56 -5.61 -4.04
CA SER A 57 13.78 -4.72 -2.91
C SER A 57 12.63 -3.75 -2.73
N GLU A 58 12.30 -2.99 -3.78
CA GLU A 58 11.23 -1.99 -3.75
C GLU A 58 9.86 -2.62 -3.49
N PHE A 59 9.60 -3.82 -4.01
CA PHE A 59 8.36 -4.54 -3.70
C PHE A 59 8.24 -4.91 -2.22
N VAL A 60 9.33 -5.35 -1.59
CA VAL A 60 9.37 -5.66 -0.16
C VAL A 60 9.21 -4.39 0.67
N LEU A 61 9.84 -3.29 0.26
CA LEU A 61 9.70 -1.99 0.93
C LEU A 61 8.26 -1.49 0.84
N MET A 62 7.63 -1.52 -0.35
CA MET A 62 6.20 -1.18 -0.51
C MET A 62 5.31 -2.04 0.38
N SER A 63 5.55 -3.35 0.41
CA SER A 63 4.78 -4.28 1.25
C SER A 63 4.94 -3.97 2.75
N LYS A 64 6.16 -3.58 3.16
CA LYS A 64 6.45 -3.15 4.53
C LYS A 64 5.71 -1.84 4.84
N SER A 65 5.77 -0.85 3.95
CA SER A 65 5.08 0.44 4.11
C SER A 65 3.56 0.24 4.25
N SER A 66 2.95 -0.62 3.42
CA SER A 66 1.54 -1.01 3.52
C SER A 66 1.21 -1.68 4.85
N LEU A 67 2.05 -2.61 5.33
CA LEU A 67 1.84 -3.28 6.62
C LEU A 67 1.99 -2.32 7.81
N GLN A 68 2.95 -1.40 7.74
CA GLN A 68 3.10 -0.35 8.75
C GLN A 68 1.89 0.58 8.75
N ALA A 69 1.34 0.92 7.58
CA ALA A 69 0.17 1.77 7.47
C ALA A 69 -1.07 1.11 8.08
N PHE A 70 -1.26 -0.20 7.88
CA PHE A 70 -2.35 -0.96 8.49
C PHE A 70 -2.34 -0.90 10.03
N ASN A 71 -1.17 -0.72 10.65
CA ASN A 71 -1.04 -0.64 12.11
C ASN A 71 -0.87 0.81 12.62
N ALA A 72 -0.93 1.81 11.74
CA ALA A 72 -0.79 3.21 12.12
C ALA A 72 -2.07 3.72 12.79
N GLN A 73 -1.90 4.57 13.81
CA GLN A 73 -3.01 5.16 14.57
C GLN A 73 -3.20 6.65 14.29
N GLU A 74 -2.25 7.27 13.58
CA GLU A 74 -2.25 8.69 13.32
C GLU A 74 -2.23 8.99 11.82
N GLN A 75 -3.00 10.02 11.42
CA GLN A 75 -3.08 10.46 10.03
C GLN A 75 -1.71 10.87 9.46
N SER A 76 -0.87 11.48 10.30
CA SER A 76 0.50 11.90 9.96
C SER A 76 1.38 10.71 9.54
N GLN A 77 1.27 9.59 10.26
CA GLN A 77 2.02 8.37 10.01
C GLN A 77 1.59 7.73 8.69
N ILE A 78 0.27 7.62 8.46
CA ILE A 78 -0.28 7.10 7.19
C ILE A 78 0.18 7.94 6.01
N THR A 79 0.12 9.26 6.14
CA THR A 79 0.56 10.19 5.09
C THR A 79 2.05 10.01 4.76
N ALA A 80 2.91 9.89 5.78
CA ALA A 80 4.33 9.65 5.58
C ALA A 80 4.60 8.30 4.90
N LEU A 81 3.91 7.24 5.33
CA LEU A 81 4.02 5.89 4.75
C LEU A 81 3.50 5.84 3.31
N ARG A 82 2.43 6.57 2.99
CA ARG A 82 1.92 6.74 1.62
C ARG A 82 2.99 7.37 0.73
N GLN A 83 3.67 8.40 1.23
CA GLN A 83 4.73 9.07 0.48
C GLN A 83 5.95 8.16 0.25
N GLN A 84 6.33 7.36 1.26
CA GLN A 84 7.38 6.34 1.12
C GLN A 84 6.98 5.29 0.09
N PHE A 85 5.78 4.74 0.19
CA PHE A 85 5.22 3.77 -0.76
C PHE A 85 5.25 4.31 -2.20
N ASN A 86 4.85 5.56 -2.43
CA ASN A 86 4.87 6.17 -3.76
C ASN A 86 6.29 6.34 -4.31
N THR A 87 7.26 6.61 -3.44
CA THR A 87 8.68 6.72 -3.83
C THR A 87 9.23 5.36 -4.25
N GLU A 88 8.95 4.33 -3.44
CA GLU A 88 9.34 2.93 -3.70
C GLU A 88 8.65 2.40 -4.97
N GLN A 89 7.39 2.76 -5.19
CA GLN A 89 6.64 2.45 -6.40
C GLN A 89 7.29 3.03 -7.65
N GLN A 90 7.72 4.29 -7.59
CA GLN A 90 8.37 4.95 -8.73
C GLN A 90 9.74 4.33 -9.03
N ALA A 91 10.51 3.96 -7.99
CA ALA A 91 11.77 3.24 -8.13
C ALA A 91 11.54 1.84 -8.75
N TYR A 92 10.52 1.12 -8.29
CA TYR A 92 10.11 -0.17 -8.87
C TYR A 92 9.77 -0.03 -10.35
N GLN A 93 8.93 0.94 -10.73
CA GLN A 93 8.50 1.15 -12.12
C GLN A 93 9.68 1.45 -13.04
N THR A 94 10.64 2.24 -12.54
CA THR A 94 11.88 2.55 -13.26
C THR A 94 12.69 1.27 -13.50
N ALA A 95 12.92 0.47 -12.46
CA ALA A 95 13.65 -0.79 -12.57
C ALA A 95 12.93 -1.81 -13.46
N ALA A 96 11.60 -1.89 -13.39
CA ALA A 96 10.78 -2.76 -14.23
C ALA A 96 10.89 -2.37 -15.72
N SER A 97 10.87 -1.07 -16.03
CA SER A 97 11.06 -0.58 -17.40
C SER A 97 12.45 -0.95 -17.95
N GLN A 98 13.49 -0.77 -17.13
CA GLN A 98 14.87 -1.14 -17.48
C GLN A 98 15.04 -2.65 -17.66
N LEU A 99 14.45 -3.47 -16.77
CA LEU A 99 14.45 -4.93 -16.90
C LEU A 99 13.78 -5.37 -18.20
N ASN A 100 12.57 -4.88 -18.46
CA ASN A 100 11.82 -5.23 -19.68
C ASN A 100 12.63 -4.88 -20.95
N THR A 101 13.30 -3.74 -20.95
CA THR A 101 14.18 -3.33 -22.07
C THR A 101 15.38 -4.28 -22.24
N ALA A 102 16.01 -4.68 -21.14
CA ALA A 102 17.17 -5.58 -21.16
C ALA A 102 16.81 -7.00 -21.65
N VAL A 103 15.63 -7.51 -21.27
CA VAL A 103 15.23 -8.89 -21.56
C VAL A 103 14.37 -9.07 -22.81
N GLN A 104 13.99 -7.97 -23.48
CA GLN A 104 13.01 -8.00 -24.59
C GLN A 104 13.37 -8.95 -25.76
N GLN A 105 14.66 -9.20 -25.97
CA GLN A 105 15.14 -10.08 -27.05
C GLN A 105 15.25 -11.56 -26.64
N GLN A 106 15.01 -11.88 -25.36
CA GLN A 106 15.07 -13.24 -24.81
C GLN A 106 13.70 -13.69 -24.33
N GLN A 107 13.05 -14.54 -25.14
CA GLN A 107 11.67 -15.02 -24.93
C GLN A 107 11.41 -15.53 -23.51
N THR A 108 12.32 -16.33 -22.96
CA THR A 108 12.18 -16.92 -21.61
C THR A 108 12.22 -15.86 -20.52
N LEU A 109 13.16 -14.92 -20.59
CA LEU A 109 13.29 -13.86 -19.58
C LEU A 109 12.16 -12.84 -19.69
N ALA A 110 11.74 -12.48 -20.91
CA ALA A 110 10.56 -11.65 -21.13
C ALA A 110 9.29 -12.28 -20.54
N GLY A 111 9.10 -13.60 -20.72
CA GLY A 111 7.99 -14.34 -20.11
C GLY A 111 8.01 -14.35 -18.58
N ALA A 112 9.20 -14.49 -17.98
CA ALA A 112 9.35 -14.39 -16.53
C ALA A 112 9.07 -12.98 -15.99
N ALA A 113 9.58 -11.94 -16.68
CA ALA A 113 9.31 -10.54 -16.33
C ALA A 113 7.81 -10.21 -16.39
N GLN A 114 7.08 -10.74 -17.37
CA GLN A 114 5.62 -10.59 -17.44
C GLN A 114 4.89 -11.19 -16.23
N GLN A 115 5.29 -12.36 -15.73
CA GLN A 115 4.66 -12.94 -14.53
C GLN A 115 4.85 -12.07 -13.29
N VAL A 116 6.01 -11.43 -13.15
CA VAL A 116 6.27 -10.49 -12.06
C VAL A 116 5.40 -9.25 -12.18
N ASN A 117 5.23 -8.73 -13.41
CA ASN A 117 4.35 -7.58 -13.65
C ASN A 117 2.89 -7.89 -13.26
N LEU A 118 2.39 -9.11 -13.52
CA LEU A 118 1.03 -9.49 -13.09
C LEU A 118 0.84 -9.44 -11.57
N ALA A 119 1.84 -9.88 -10.80
CA ALA A 119 1.79 -9.81 -9.35
C ALA A 119 1.82 -8.35 -8.85
N TYR A 120 2.62 -7.50 -9.49
CA TYR A 120 2.65 -6.07 -9.22
C TYR A 120 1.33 -5.37 -9.55
N ASP A 121 0.74 -5.66 -10.71
CA ASP A 121 -0.53 -5.09 -11.18
C ASP A 121 -1.70 -5.47 -10.27
N ALA A 122 -1.64 -6.65 -9.62
CA ALA A 122 -2.60 -7.04 -8.60
C ALA A 122 -2.35 -6.35 -7.25
N PHE A 123 -1.09 -6.15 -6.88
CA PHE A 123 -0.69 -5.60 -5.58
C PHE A 123 -0.97 -4.10 -5.44
N ILE A 124 -0.59 -3.29 -6.44
CA ILE A 124 -0.71 -1.82 -6.37
C ILE A 124 -2.13 -1.32 -6.08
N PRO A 125 -3.20 -1.75 -6.80
CA PRO A 125 -4.53 -1.24 -6.53
C PRO A 125 -5.02 -1.61 -5.13
N LEU A 126 -4.70 -2.81 -4.64
CA LEU A 126 -5.04 -3.24 -3.28
C LEU A 126 -4.35 -2.38 -2.22
N SER A 127 -3.06 -2.09 -2.41
CA SER A 127 -2.31 -1.22 -1.50
C SER A 127 -2.84 0.22 -1.51
N ASN A 128 -3.17 0.77 -2.68
CA ASN A 128 -3.76 2.11 -2.77
C ASN A 128 -5.12 2.18 -2.07
N GLN A 129 -5.98 1.18 -2.30
CA GLN A 129 -7.26 1.07 -1.63
C GLN A 129 -7.11 0.95 -0.11
N LEU A 130 -6.12 0.17 0.37
CA LEU A 130 -5.82 0.06 1.80
C LEU A 130 -5.55 1.44 2.40
N PHE A 131 -4.62 2.21 1.81
CA PHE A 131 -4.29 3.53 2.32
C PHE A 131 -5.50 4.49 2.27
N GLU A 132 -6.31 4.47 1.21
CA GLU A 132 -7.53 5.29 1.12
C GLU A 132 -8.55 4.94 2.23
N GLN A 133 -8.76 3.65 2.48
CA GLN A 133 -9.66 3.18 3.52
C GLN A 133 -9.16 3.54 4.92
N LEU A 134 -7.85 3.46 5.17
CA LEU A 134 -7.28 3.86 6.46
C LEU A 134 -7.42 5.37 6.69
N GLU A 135 -7.13 6.21 5.68
CA GLU A 135 -7.32 7.66 5.78
C GLU A 135 -8.78 8.02 6.02
N GLN A 136 -9.71 7.36 5.32
CA GLN A 136 -11.13 7.56 5.54
C GLN A 136 -11.55 7.14 6.94
N ASN A 137 -11.06 6.00 7.44
CA ASN A 137 -11.39 5.48 8.76
C ASN A 137 -10.92 6.44 9.87
N LEU A 138 -9.66 6.91 9.80
CA LEU A 138 -9.15 7.89 10.78
C LEU A 138 -9.90 9.21 10.73
N ARG A 139 -10.26 9.71 9.54
CA ARG A 139 -11.09 10.91 9.44
C ARG A 139 -12.45 10.71 10.12
N SER A 140 -13.10 9.57 9.88
CA SER A 140 -14.38 9.26 10.52
C SER A 140 -14.25 9.09 12.04
N GLN A 141 -13.16 8.50 12.54
CA GLN A 141 -12.90 8.45 13.99
C GLN A 141 -12.79 9.85 14.60
N ASN A 142 -11.99 10.74 13.98
CA ASN A 142 -11.87 12.13 14.45
C ASN A 142 -13.22 12.87 14.42
N GLU A 143 -14.03 12.65 13.38
CA GLU A 143 -15.37 13.24 13.29
C GLU A 143 -16.30 12.71 14.40
N ILE A 144 -16.21 11.43 14.76
CA ILE A 144 -16.95 10.84 15.88
C ILE A 144 -16.49 11.44 17.21
N ASP A 145 -15.18 11.60 17.41
CA ASP A 145 -14.59 12.23 18.60
C ASP A 145 -15.06 13.68 18.76
N ASP A 146 -15.04 14.47 17.69
CA ASP A 146 -15.52 15.85 17.70
C ASP A 146 -17.01 15.92 18.04
N LYS A 147 -17.83 15.01 17.50
CA LYS A 147 -19.27 14.94 17.79
C LYS A 147 -19.58 14.42 19.17
N LEU A 148 -18.76 13.51 19.70
CA LEU A 148 -18.85 13.05 21.07
C LEU A 148 -18.58 14.20 22.05
N SER A 149 -17.53 14.98 21.80
CA SER A 149 -17.19 16.17 22.60
C SER A 149 -18.29 17.24 22.57
N GLU A 150 -18.89 17.50 21.39
CA GLU A 150 -20.05 18.40 21.26
C GLU A 150 -21.28 17.88 22.04
N LEU A 151 -21.52 16.57 22.00
CA LEU A 151 -22.60 15.93 22.75
C LEU A 151 -22.37 16.01 24.27
N GLU A 152 -21.15 15.78 24.75
CA GLU A 152 -20.78 15.90 26.17
C GLU A 152 -21.01 17.33 26.68
N MET A 153 -20.53 18.33 25.95
CA MET A 153 -20.74 19.75 26.29
C MET A 153 -22.24 20.10 26.35
N THR A 154 -23.01 19.64 25.37
CA THR A 154 -24.46 19.88 25.33
C THR A 154 -25.19 19.17 26.48
N ALA A 155 -24.74 17.97 26.86
CA ALA A 155 -25.28 17.22 27.98
C ALA A 155 -25.02 17.93 29.31
N ASP A 156 -23.83 18.50 29.50
CA ASP A 156 -23.47 19.28 30.69
C ASP A 156 -24.31 20.57 30.79
N ASP A 157 -24.46 21.31 29.69
CA ASP A 157 -25.31 22.51 29.63
C ASP A 157 -26.77 22.17 29.96
N MET A 158 -27.26 21.05 29.45
CA MET A 158 -28.59 20.55 29.78
C MET A 158 -28.71 20.19 31.25
N ALA A 159 -27.74 19.49 31.83
CA ALA A 159 -27.77 19.12 33.24
C ALA A 159 -27.87 20.37 34.12
N ALA A 160 -27.16 21.45 33.77
CA ALA A 160 -27.27 22.74 34.45
C ALA A 160 -28.68 23.35 34.33
N LEU A 161 -29.26 23.37 33.12
CA LEU A 161 -30.63 23.88 32.88
C LEU A 161 -31.69 23.03 33.59
N LEU A 162 -31.50 21.72 33.64
CA LEU A 162 -32.38 20.80 34.37
C LEU A 162 -32.32 21.06 35.87
N LEU A 163 -31.14 21.32 36.42
CA LEU A 163 -30.96 21.68 37.83
C LEU A 163 -31.73 22.98 38.15
N ASP A 164 -31.55 24.02 37.35
CA ASP A 164 -32.30 25.29 37.47
C ASP A 164 -33.82 25.08 37.37
N PHE A 165 -34.25 24.21 36.45
CA PHE A 165 -35.66 23.83 36.30
C PHE A 165 -36.19 23.10 37.54
N THR A 166 -35.38 22.23 38.17
CA THR A 166 -35.76 21.53 39.40
C THR A 166 -35.85 22.45 40.62
N ASP A 167 -35.14 23.57 40.63
CA ASP A 167 -35.20 24.59 41.69
C ASP A 167 -36.50 25.42 41.64
N ILE A 168 -37.28 25.35 40.55
CA ILE A 168 -38.59 25.97 40.49
C ILE A 168 -39.49 25.36 41.57
N SER A 169 -40.04 26.23 42.43
CA SER A 169 -40.85 25.80 43.57
C SER A 169 -42.02 24.90 43.11
N ASN A 170 -42.04 23.68 43.62
CA ASN A 170 -43.10 22.69 43.38
C ASN A 170 -43.24 22.28 41.88
N VAL A 171 -42.14 22.31 41.11
CA VAL A 171 -42.13 22.03 39.65
C VAL A 171 -42.80 20.71 39.28
N ARG A 172 -42.59 19.64 40.06
CA ARG A 172 -43.17 18.31 39.81
C ARG A 172 -44.69 18.33 39.79
N ASN A 173 -45.32 19.13 40.65
CA ASN A 173 -46.79 19.22 40.74
C ASN A 173 -47.35 20.33 39.84
N ARG A 174 -46.57 21.40 39.63
CA ARG A 174 -47.00 22.56 38.83
C ARG A 174 -46.85 22.33 37.33
N PHE A 175 -45.83 21.56 36.93
CA PHE A 175 -45.50 21.24 35.54
C PHE A 175 -45.14 19.75 35.39
N PRO A 176 -46.06 18.82 35.67
CA PRO A 176 -45.77 17.39 35.70
C PRO A 176 -45.27 16.84 34.35
N GLN A 177 -45.81 17.34 33.24
CA GLN A 177 -45.37 16.93 31.89
C GLN A 177 -43.94 17.40 31.58
N ALA A 178 -43.63 18.66 31.89
CA ALA A 178 -42.28 19.20 31.67
C ALA A 178 -41.25 18.51 32.58
N TYR A 179 -41.63 18.16 33.82
CA TYR A 179 -40.78 17.38 34.72
C TYR A 179 -40.50 15.97 34.19
N GLN A 180 -41.50 15.29 33.63
CA GLN A 180 -41.31 13.98 33.00
C GLN A 180 -40.43 14.06 31.76
N ALA A 181 -40.66 15.04 30.87
CA ALA A 181 -39.84 15.26 29.68
C ALA A 181 -38.38 15.56 30.04
N ALA A 182 -38.15 16.40 31.06
CA ALA A 182 -36.82 16.70 31.60
C ALA A 182 -36.05 15.44 32.05
N THR A 183 -36.67 14.59 32.88
CA THR A 183 -36.03 13.34 33.35
C THR A 183 -35.80 12.34 32.22
N GLN A 184 -36.73 12.25 31.26
CA GLN A 184 -36.57 11.39 30.09
C GLN A 184 -35.43 11.86 29.19
N MET A 185 -35.28 13.17 29.01
CA MET A 185 -34.21 13.78 28.23
C MET A 185 -32.83 13.53 28.85
N GLU A 186 -32.68 13.72 30.16
CA GLU A 186 -31.45 13.38 30.91
C GLU A 186 -31.07 11.91 30.72
N THR A 187 -32.06 11.01 30.83
CA THR A 187 -31.84 9.57 30.65
C THR A 187 -31.46 9.23 29.20
N GLY A 188 -32.16 9.83 28.24
CA GLY A 188 -31.95 9.60 26.82
C GLY A 188 -30.58 10.07 26.34
N ILE A 189 -30.11 11.23 26.82
CA ILE A 189 -28.79 11.76 26.47
C ILE A 189 -27.65 10.99 27.14
N ASN A 190 -27.77 10.64 28.41
CA ASN A 190 -26.79 9.76 29.06
C ASN A 190 -26.67 8.41 28.33
N SER A 191 -27.81 7.87 27.88
CA SER A 191 -27.80 6.65 27.10
C SER A 191 -27.22 6.84 25.69
N LEU A 192 -27.51 7.97 25.02
CA LEU A 192 -26.94 8.31 23.72
C LEU A 192 -25.41 8.44 23.82
N LEU A 193 -24.92 9.13 24.86
CA LEU A 193 -23.50 9.30 25.12
C LEU A 193 -22.80 7.94 25.26
N SER A 194 -23.36 7.04 26.07
CA SER A 194 -22.82 5.68 26.22
C SER A 194 -22.72 4.93 24.90
N VAL A 195 -23.76 5.02 24.07
CA VAL A 195 -23.84 4.28 22.80
C VAL A 195 -22.88 4.87 21.75
N VAL A 196 -22.68 6.20 21.73
CA VAL A 196 -21.68 6.84 20.87
C VAL A 196 -20.26 6.48 21.31
N VAL A 197 -19.98 6.41 22.61
CA VAL A 197 -18.70 5.91 23.13
C VAL A 197 -18.45 4.46 22.70
N ASP A 198 -19.48 3.62 22.72
CA ASP A 198 -19.40 2.24 22.24
C ASP A 198 -19.15 2.17 20.72
N LEU A 199 -19.75 3.07 19.94
CA LEU A 199 -19.48 3.20 18.50
C LEU A 199 -18.01 3.55 18.25
N ASN A 200 -17.45 4.49 19.01
CA ASN A 200 -16.08 4.92 18.83
C ASN A 200 -15.06 3.82 19.17
N ARG A 201 -15.43 2.88 20.05
CA ARG A 201 -14.56 1.79 20.50
C ARG A 201 -14.65 0.51 19.67
N THR A 202 -15.67 0.37 18.83
CA THR A 202 -15.93 -0.87 18.11
C THR A 202 -15.05 -1.02 16.87
N THR A 203 -14.51 -2.22 16.67
CA THR A 203 -13.76 -2.59 15.46
C THR A 203 -14.51 -3.58 14.59
N ASN A 204 -15.73 -3.98 14.99
CA ASN A 204 -16.58 -4.92 14.27
C ASN A 204 -17.67 -4.17 13.49
N ASP A 205 -17.72 -4.40 12.19
CA ASP A 205 -18.66 -3.74 11.26
C ASP A 205 -20.14 -4.03 11.57
N SER A 206 -20.48 -5.28 11.91
CA SER A 206 -21.84 -5.66 12.30
C SER A 206 -22.25 -4.98 13.61
N THR A 207 -21.32 -4.87 14.56
CA THR A 207 -21.55 -4.15 15.81
C THR A 207 -21.69 -2.65 15.55
N ALA A 208 -20.81 -2.05 14.74
CA ALA A 208 -20.88 -0.64 14.36
C ALA A 208 -22.24 -0.29 13.72
N THR A 209 -22.71 -1.12 12.79
CA THR A 209 -24.00 -0.96 12.13
C THR A 209 -25.16 -1.04 13.12
N THR A 210 -25.11 -2.00 14.06
CA THR A 210 -26.13 -2.16 15.09
C THR A 210 -26.19 -0.94 16.00
N ILE A 211 -25.03 -0.48 16.47
CA ILE A 211 -24.90 0.70 17.32
C ILE A 211 -25.37 1.96 16.58
N SER A 212 -25.00 2.13 15.30
CA SER A 212 -25.45 3.26 14.48
C SER A 212 -26.97 3.31 14.33
N ASN A 213 -27.62 2.17 14.13
CA ASN A 213 -29.09 2.08 14.12
C ASN A 213 -29.69 2.42 15.49
N ASP A 214 -29.06 2.01 16.60
CA ASP A 214 -29.50 2.36 17.95
C ASP A 214 -29.38 3.87 18.22
N ILE A 215 -28.28 4.50 17.79
CA ILE A 215 -28.09 5.96 17.85
C ILE A 215 -29.21 6.67 17.07
N ALA A 216 -29.49 6.24 15.83
CA ALA A 216 -30.54 6.84 15.02
C ALA A 216 -31.92 6.72 15.68
N PHE A 217 -32.23 5.56 16.24
CA PHE A 217 -33.47 5.33 16.99
C PHE A 217 -33.58 6.25 18.21
N ARG A 218 -32.50 6.38 19.00
CA ARG A 218 -32.48 7.23 20.20
C ARG A 218 -32.62 8.71 19.89
N LEU A 219 -31.98 9.18 18.82
CA LEU A 219 -32.15 10.55 18.34
C LEU A 219 -33.60 10.82 17.93
N GLN A 220 -34.24 9.87 17.24
CA GLN A 220 -35.65 9.96 16.86
C GLN A 220 -36.57 10.00 18.09
N ASP A 221 -36.31 9.17 19.09
CA ASP A 221 -37.09 9.11 20.34
C ASP A 221 -36.95 10.41 21.14
N LEU A 222 -35.73 10.91 21.32
CA LEU A 222 -35.46 12.21 21.96
C LEU A 222 -36.18 13.36 21.25
N ALA A 223 -36.14 13.40 19.92
CA ALA A 223 -36.83 14.40 19.13
C ALA A 223 -38.36 14.33 19.28
N THR A 224 -38.92 13.14 19.45
CA THR A 224 -40.36 12.93 19.63
C THR A 224 -40.82 13.35 21.03
N GLN A 225 -39.99 13.13 22.06
CA GLN A 225 -40.27 13.54 23.44
C GLN A 225 -40.19 15.07 23.65
N LEU A 226 -39.51 15.76 22.73
CA LEU A 226 -39.34 17.22 22.72
C LEU A 226 -40.45 17.97 21.95
N ALA A 227 -41.27 17.26 21.15
CA ALA A 227 -42.33 17.82 20.32
C ALA A 227 -43.69 17.88 21.06
#